data_AF-A0A4Z1T291-F1
#
_entry.id   AF-A0A4Z1T291-F1
#
_cell.length_a   1.000
_cell.length_b   1.000
_cell.length_c   1.000
_cell.angle_alpha   90.00
_cell.angle_beta   90.00
_cell.angle_gamma   90.00
#
_symmetry.space_group_name_H-M   'P 1'
#
loop_
_entity.id
_entity.type
_entity.pdbx_description
1 polymer ?
#
loop_
_entity_poly.entity_id
_entity_poly.type
_entity_poly.pdbx_seq_one_letter_code
_entity_poly.pdbx_strand_id
1 'polypeptide(L)'
;MIAAHRNYSEVVGFIYPYEQGKRDANGKTALMKAADEGHVSCALLLRGETGMQDKDGWTALMWAVWNGHTNCVRLLLSEVGVQATQECNGFPSGATALMLAAHRSHPKIVQLLLPYEQGMKDSEGHTAQWHANNKGYSAQVRKLLKKEGTKRLPPSLNSEVHRLRECVNELAVENESLKRGLSSLKNAQEEADDEPSQMSQKVSSLEERLEKCQEMNRSLRRTLNQKTEEAKAITTCVICLMNPKDTLLQPCGHLCVCSTCAERIMNQTCPLCRTPIERVIKAYI
;
A
#
# COMPACT_ATOMS: atom_id res chain seq x y z
N MET A 1 -9.87 -9.12 -15.17
CA MET A 1 -10.95 -8.63 -14.26
C MET A 1 -12.02 -9.67 -13.93
N ILE A 2 -12.66 -10.33 -14.91
CA ILE A 2 -13.75 -11.31 -14.65
C ILE A 2 -13.30 -12.47 -13.75
N ALA A 3 -12.11 -13.02 -13.99
CA ALA A 3 -11.54 -14.08 -13.16
C ALA A 3 -11.31 -13.64 -11.71
N ALA A 4 -10.88 -12.39 -11.51
CA ALA A 4 -10.65 -11.82 -10.18
C ALA A 4 -11.97 -11.62 -9.40
N HIS A 5 -13.06 -11.24 -10.09
CA HIS A 5 -14.39 -11.13 -9.49
C HIS A 5 -14.99 -12.50 -9.13
N ARG A 6 -14.63 -13.58 -9.83
CA ARG A 6 -15.18 -14.93 -9.59
C ARG A 6 -14.27 -15.81 -8.72
N ASN A 7 -13.23 -15.24 -8.11
CA ASN A 7 -12.22 -15.95 -7.31
C ASN A 7 -11.45 -17.05 -8.06
N TYR A 8 -11.26 -16.92 -9.36
CA TYR A 8 -10.46 -17.88 -10.14
C TYR A 8 -8.98 -17.51 -10.07
N SER A 9 -8.36 -17.70 -8.89
CA SER A 9 -6.99 -17.25 -8.60
C SER A 9 -5.92 -17.83 -9.53
N GLU A 10 -6.08 -19.08 -9.96
CA GLU A 10 -5.14 -19.71 -10.91
C GLU A 10 -5.19 -19.02 -12.27
N VAL A 11 -6.39 -18.76 -12.78
CA VAL A 11 -6.59 -18.04 -14.04
C VAL A 11 -6.06 -16.62 -13.92
N VAL A 12 -6.30 -15.96 -12.78
CA VAL A 12 -5.73 -14.63 -12.48
C VAL A 12 -4.21 -14.64 -12.58
N GLY A 13 -3.54 -15.61 -11.95
CA GLY A 13 -2.08 -15.73 -12.00
C GLY A 13 -1.55 -15.91 -13.42
N PHE A 14 -2.24 -16.70 -14.25
CA PHE A 14 -1.85 -16.94 -15.63
C PHE A 14 -2.04 -15.71 -16.53
N ILE A 15 -3.16 -14.99 -16.39
CA ILE A 15 -3.48 -13.85 -17.28
C ILE A 15 -2.86 -12.52 -16.84
N TYR A 16 -2.48 -12.39 -15.56
CA TYR A 16 -2.02 -11.13 -14.98
C TYR A 16 -0.91 -10.43 -15.77
N PRO A 17 0.15 -11.12 -16.25
CA PRO A 17 1.23 -10.48 -17.01
C PRO A 17 0.77 -9.77 -18.30
N TYR A 18 -0.40 -10.12 -18.84
CA TYR A 18 -0.93 -9.58 -20.09
C TYR A 18 -2.05 -8.55 -19.88
N GLU A 19 -2.65 -8.52 -18.69
CA GLU A 19 -3.83 -7.71 -18.39
C GLU A 19 -3.64 -6.72 -17.23
N GLN A 20 -2.44 -6.67 -16.64
CA GLN A 20 -2.12 -5.75 -15.54
C GLN A 20 -2.50 -4.31 -15.90
N GLY A 21 -3.21 -3.66 -14.99
CA GLY A 21 -3.55 -2.24 -15.11
C GLY A 21 -4.70 -1.93 -16.08
N LYS A 22 -5.27 -2.94 -16.76
CA LYS A 22 -6.51 -2.75 -17.53
C LYS A 22 -7.66 -2.34 -16.61
N ARG A 23 -8.54 -1.49 -17.13
CA ARG A 23 -9.68 -0.93 -16.38
C ARG A 23 -11.00 -1.22 -17.09
N ASP A 24 -12.08 -1.40 -16.32
CA ASP A 24 -13.43 -1.50 -16.87
C ASP A 24 -14.02 -0.10 -17.19
N ALA A 25 -15.28 -0.08 -17.64
CA ALA A 25 -15.99 1.15 -17.98
C ALA A 25 -16.14 2.13 -16.80
N ASN A 26 -16.03 1.66 -15.54
CA ASN A 26 -16.06 2.49 -14.34
C ASN A 26 -14.66 2.84 -13.84
N GLY A 27 -13.61 2.44 -14.57
CA GLY A 27 -12.23 2.64 -14.17
C GLY A 27 -11.71 1.60 -13.17
N LYS A 28 -12.50 0.58 -12.81
CA LYS A 28 -12.09 -0.44 -11.82
C LYS A 28 -11.06 -1.39 -12.42
N THR A 29 -10.05 -1.74 -11.63
CA THR A 29 -9.03 -2.74 -11.97
C THR A 29 -9.44 -4.14 -11.51
N ALA A 30 -8.63 -5.16 -11.82
CA ALA A 30 -8.87 -6.52 -11.34
C ALA A 30 -8.72 -6.61 -9.82
N LEU A 31 -7.75 -5.91 -9.23
CA LEU A 31 -7.53 -5.83 -7.79
C LEU A 31 -8.73 -5.21 -7.08
N MET A 32 -9.31 -4.14 -7.62
CA MET A 32 -10.52 -3.53 -7.06
C MET A 32 -11.68 -4.52 -7.05
N LYS A 33 -11.92 -5.28 -8.13
CA LYS A 33 -12.97 -6.32 -8.15
C LYS A 33 -12.72 -7.43 -7.14
N ALA A 34 -11.47 -7.89 -6.99
CA ALA A 34 -11.14 -8.89 -5.99
C ALA A 34 -11.31 -8.36 -4.55
N ALA A 35 -10.99 -7.09 -4.32
CA ALA A 35 -11.15 -6.43 -3.02
C ALA A 35 -12.63 -6.20 -2.68
N ASP A 36 -13.43 -5.78 -3.67
CA ASP A 36 -14.89 -5.61 -3.61
C ASP A 36 -15.58 -6.90 -3.16
N GLU A 37 -15.16 -8.06 -3.68
CA GLU A 37 -15.72 -9.39 -3.37
C GLU A 37 -14.98 -10.14 -2.23
N GLY A 38 -13.93 -9.55 -1.66
CA GLY A 38 -13.18 -10.16 -0.55
C GLY A 38 -12.30 -11.35 -0.94
N HIS A 39 -11.93 -11.48 -2.21
CA HIS A 39 -11.12 -12.57 -2.75
C HIS A 39 -9.62 -12.35 -2.50
N VAL A 40 -9.20 -12.64 -1.26
CA VAL A 40 -7.84 -12.46 -0.74
C VAL A 40 -6.76 -13.08 -1.64
N SER A 41 -6.98 -14.30 -2.14
CA SER A 41 -6.01 -15.01 -3.01
C SER A 41 -5.79 -14.28 -4.33
N CYS A 42 -6.86 -13.77 -4.96
CA CYS A 42 -6.74 -12.95 -6.16
C CYS A 42 -6.08 -11.61 -5.83
N ALA A 43 -6.47 -10.95 -4.73
CA ALA A 43 -5.87 -9.68 -4.31
C ALA A 43 -4.36 -9.78 -4.05
N LEU A 44 -3.88 -10.93 -3.56
CA LEU A 44 -2.45 -11.19 -3.35
C LEU A 44 -1.66 -11.22 -4.67
N LEU A 45 -2.24 -11.83 -5.71
CA LEU A 45 -1.61 -11.93 -7.04
C LEU A 45 -1.63 -10.59 -7.80
N LEU A 46 -2.59 -9.73 -7.49
CA LEU A 46 -2.85 -8.47 -8.19
C LEU A 46 -2.23 -7.25 -7.51
N ARG A 47 -1.27 -7.45 -6.59
CA ARG A 47 -0.67 -6.36 -5.79
C ARG A 47 0.00 -5.26 -6.62
N GLY A 48 0.45 -5.53 -7.84
CA GLY A 48 1.02 -4.49 -8.70
C GLY A 48 0.01 -3.46 -9.21
N GLU A 49 -1.29 -3.64 -8.94
CA GLU A 49 -2.34 -2.63 -9.21
C GLU A 49 -2.64 -1.74 -8.00
N THR A 50 -1.92 -1.91 -6.89
CA THR A 50 -2.10 -1.13 -5.66
C THR A 50 -1.89 0.36 -5.91
N GLY A 51 -2.78 1.18 -5.36
CA GLY A 51 -2.73 2.64 -5.47
C GLY A 51 -3.36 3.19 -6.76
N MET A 52 -3.83 2.33 -7.66
CA MET A 52 -4.71 2.76 -8.73
C MET A 52 -6.07 3.19 -8.17
N GLN A 53 -6.72 4.12 -8.85
CA GLN A 53 -8.04 4.66 -8.51
C GLN A 53 -9.01 4.49 -9.67
N ASP A 54 -10.27 4.17 -9.36
CA ASP A 54 -11.37 4.18 -10.33
C ASP A 54 -11.83 5.62 -10.65
N LYS A 55 -12.92 5.78 -11.40
CA LYS A 55 -13.42 7.10 -11.82
C LYS A 55 -13.87 7.98 -10.66
N ASP A 56 -14.26 7.39 -9.54
CA ASP A 56 -14.68 8.14 -8.35
C ASP A 56 -13.49 8.44 -7.41
N GLY A 57 -12.30 7.95 -7.78
CA GLY A 57 -11.11 8.04 -6.96
C GLY A 57 -11.02 6.96 -5.90
N TRP A 58 -11.83 5.91 -5.97
CA TRP A 58 -11.77 4.83 -4.98
C TRP A 58 -10.65 3.85 -5.31
N THR A 59 -9.92 3.45 -4.27
CA THR A 59 -8.87 2.42 -4.35
C THR A 59 -9.43 1.04 -4.00
N ALA A 60 -8.64 -0.02 -4.18
CA ALA A 60 -9.04 -1.37 -3.79
C ALA A 60 -9.32 -1.48 -2.28
N LEU A 61 -8.55 -0.78 -1.44
CA LEU A 61 -8.77 -0.68 0.00
C LEU A 61 -10.16 -0.12 0.32
N MET A 62 -10.59 0.96 -0.36
CA MET A 62 -11.91 1.56 -0.13
C MET A 62 -13.04 0.58 -0.45
N TRP A 63 -12.94 -0.17 -1.55
CA TRP A 63 -13.89 -1.23 -1.90
C TRP A 63 -13.91 -2.38 -0.86
N ALA A 64 -12.75 -2.87 -0.43
CA ALA A 64 -12.67 -3.88 0.64
C ALA A 64 -13.27 -3.40 1.96
N VAL A 65 -13.07 -2.13 2.30
CA VAL A 65 -13.64 -1.52 3.51
C VAL A 65 -15.14 -1.41 3.42
N TRP A 66 -15.66 -0.93 2.29
CA TRP A 66 -17.09 -0.75 2.04
C TRP A 66 -17.88 -2.03 2.31
N ASN A 67 -17.37 -3.16 1.83
CA ASN A 67 -17.99 -4.48 1.99
C ASN A 67 -17.51 -5.26 3.23
N GLY A 68 -16.59 -4.71 4.03
CA GLY A 68 -16.20 -5.30 5.31
C GLY A 68 -15.21 -6.45 5.23
N HIS A 69 -14.51 -6.60 4.10
CA HIS A 69 -13.53 -7.66 3.87
C HIS A 69 -12.21 -7.41 4.61
N THR A 70 -12.23 -7.64 5.92
CA THR A 70 -11.12 -7.35 6.84
C THR A 70 -9.78 -7.97 6.40
N ASN A 71 -9.77 -9.15 5.78
CA ASN A 71 -8.53 -9.77 5.29
C ASN A 71 -7.95 -9.03 4.07
N CYS A 72 -8.78 -8.60 3.13
CA CYS A 72 -8.34 -7.73 2.03
C CYS A 72 -7.85 -6.38 2.56
N VAL A 73 -8.54 -5.79 3.55
CA VAL A 73 -8.08 -4.55 4.21
C VAL A 73 -6.66 -4.70 4.77
N ARG A 74 -6.36 -5.81 5.45
CA ARG A 74 -5.00 -6.08 5.96
C ARG A 74 -3.96 -6.17 4.85
N LEU A 75 -4.31 -6.78 3.72
CA LEU A 75 -3.40 -6.88 2.58
C LEU A 75 -3.14 -5.51 1.93
N LEU A 76 -4.13 -4.62 1.96
CA LEU A 76 -4.17 -3.35 1.22
C LEU A 76 -3.84 -2.12 2.08
N LEU A 77 -3.27 -2.31 3.29
CA LEU A 77 -2.85 -1.19 4.15
C LEU A 77 -1.77 -0.28 3.52
N SER A 78 -1.23 -0.64 2.37
CA SER A 78 -0.37 0.23 1.57
C SER A 78 -1.11 1.39 0.90
N GLU A 79 -2.44 1.34 0.82
CA GLU A 79 -3.27 2.40 0.23
C GLU A 79 -3.84 3.38 1.26
N VAL A 80 -3.48 3.23 2.55
CA VAL A 80 -3.97 4.13 3.60
C VAL A 80 -3.54 5.58 3.32
N GLY A 81 -4.45 6.50 3.58
CA GLY A 81 -4.24 7.93 3.35
C GLY A 81 -4.50 8.40 1.92
N VAL A 82 -4.83 7.51 0.99
CA VAL A 82 -5.40 7.94 -0.31
C VAL A 82 -6.83 8.42 -0.08
N GLN A 83 -7.21 9.52 -0.74
CA GLN A 83 -8.53 10.13 -0.62
C GLN A 83 -9.29 10.01 -1.94
N ALA A 84 -10.61 9.81 -1.86
CA ALA A 84 -11.49 9.80 -3.03
C ALA A 84 -11.40 11.15 -3.76
N THR A 85 -11.53 11.15 -5.08
CA THR A 85 -11.38 12.37 -5.88
C THR A 85 -12.73 12.96 -6.26
N GLN A 86 -13.79 12.16 -6.28
CA GLN A 86 -15.16 12.58 -6.58
C GLN A 86 -16.11 12.22 -5.44
N GLU A 87 -17.29 12.84 -5.47
CA GLU A 87 -18.40 12.42 -4.62
C GLU A 87 -18.97 11.09 -5.13
N CYS A 88 -19.14 10.12 -4.24
CA CYS A 88 -19.75 8.84 -4.59
C CYS A 88 -20.32 8.14 -3.36
N ASN A 89 -21.36 7.32 -3.55
CA ASN A 89 -22.02 6.56 -2.47
C ASN A 89 -22.46 7.43 -1.26
N GLY A 90 -22.75 8.71 -1.49
CA GLY A 90 -23.11 9.67 -0.43
C GLY A 90 -21.92 10.14 0.41
N PHE A 91 -20.71 10.04 -0.11
CA PHE A 91 -19.49 10.60 0.49
C PHE A 91 -18.95 11.73 -0.39
N PRO A 92 -18.60 12.87 0.21
CA PRO A 92 -17.90 13.94 -0.51
C PRO A 92 -16.56 13.45 -1.07
N SER A 93 -16.03 14.19 -2.05
CA SER A 93 -14.62 14.04 -2.42
C SER A 93 -13.73 14.24 -1.19
N GLY A 94 -12.54 13.66 -1.18
CA GLY A 94 -11.68 13.67 0.00
C GLY A 94 -11.99 12.56 1.02
N ALA A 95 -13.05 11.76 0.83
CA ALA A 95 -13.35 10.67 1.75
C ALA A 95 -12.21 9.63 1.83
N THR A 96 -11.95 9.12 3.04
CA THR A 96 -10.89 8.12 3.31
C THR A 96 -11.48 6.79 3.72
N ALA A 97 -10.69 5.72 3.62
CA ALA A 97 -11.11 4.37 4.01
C ALA A 97 -11.64 4.31 5.47
N LEU A 98 -11.06 5.03 6.42
CA LEU A 98 -11.53 5.12 7.80
C LEU A 98 -12.92 5.78 7.90
N MET A 99 -13.23 6.79 7.08
CA MET A 99 -14.56 7.42 7.03
C MET A 99 -15.61 6.43 6.52
N LEU A 100 -15.29 5.67 5.46
CA LEU A 100 -16.14 4.59 4.97
C LEU A 100 -16.36 3.53 6.07
N ALA A 101 -15.29 3.08 6.75
CA ALA A 101 -15.39 2.09 7.81
C ALA A 101 -16.24 2.55 9.01
N ALA A 102 -16.14 3.84 9.34
CA ALA A 102 -16.92 4.47 10.40
C ALA A 102 -18.41 4.50 10.06
N HIS A 103 -18.73 4.95 8.85
CA HIS A 103 -20.09 5.00 8.33
C HIS A 103 -20.73 3.61 8.20
N ARG A 104 -19.97 2.62 7.70
CA ARG A 104 -20.42 1.23 7.54
C ARG A 104 -20.45 0.45 8.86
N SER A 105 -19.99 1.07 9.96
CA SER A 105 -19.97 0.47 11.29
C SER A 105 -19.14 -0.82 11.36
N HIS A 106 -17.92 -0.80 10.81
CA HIS A 106 -17.00 -1.95 10.84
C HIS A 106 -15.93 -1.78 11.93
N PRO A 107 -16.20 -2.12 13.21
CA PRO A 107 -15.30 -1.79 14.33
C PRO A 107 -13.90 -2.40 14.20
N LYS A 108 -13.79 -3.61 13.61
CA LYS A 108 -12.49 -4.24 13.40
C LYS A 108 -11.64 -3.52 12.37
N ILE A 109 -12.27 -3.02 11.30
CA ILE A 109 -11.60 -2.25 10.24
C ILE A 109 -11.24 -0.85 10.76
N VAL A 110 -12.12 -0.23 11.54
CA VAL A 110 -11.83 1.04 12.23
C VAL A 110 -10.57 0.89 13.08
N GLN A 111 -10.43 -0.18 13.87
CA GLN A 111 -9.20 -0.42 14.64
C GLN A 111 -7.94 -0.56 13.78
N LEU A 112 -8.05 -1.13 12.58
CA LEU A 112 -6.91 -1.29 11.66
C LEU A 112 -6.50 0.03 11.02
N LEU A 113 -7.46 0.89 10.65
CA LEU A 113 -7.21 2.11 9.89
C LEU A 113 -6.98 3.34 10.78
N LEU A 114 -7.52 3.34 12.00
CA LEU A 114 -7.45 4.48 12.93
C LEU A 114 -6.02 5.01 13.13
N PRO A 115 -4.98 4.17 13.33
CA PRO A 115 -3.63 4.68 13.51
C PRO A 115 -3.11 5.53 12.34
N TYR A 116 -3.55 5.22 11.12
CA TYR A 116 -3.03 5.78 9.87
C TYR A 116 -3.87 6.92 9.30
N GLU A 117 -5.18 6.96 9.57
CA GLU A 117 -6.08 7.95 8.93
C GLU A 117 -6.77 8.87 9.93
N GLN A 118 -6.55 8.70 11.25
CA GLN A 118 -7.16 9.58 12.24
C GLN A 118 -6.91 11.07 11.93
N GLY A 119 -7.97 11.86 12.07
CA GLY A 119 -7.95 13.31 11.88
C GLY A 119 -7.92 13.74 10.40
N MET A 120 -7.99 12.81 9.44
CA MET A 120 -8.29 13.17 8.05
C MET A 120 -9.66 13.82 7.96
N LYS A 121 -9.80 14.71 6.98
CA LYS A 121 -11.05 15.37 6.65
C LYS A 121 -11.33 15.20 5.17
N ASP A 122 -12.60 14.97 4.86
CA ASP A 122 -13.09 15.09 3.48
C ASP A 122 -13.19 16.57 3.07
N SER A 123 -13.65 16.81 1.85
CA SER A 123 -13.79 18.16 1.29
C SER A 123 -14.77 19.05 2.05
N GLU A 124 -15.71 18.47 2.80
CA GLU A 124 -16.65 19.18 3.66
C GLU A 124 -16.12 19.40 5.08
N GLY A 125 -14.93 18.89 5.38
CA GLY A 125 -14.29 19.04 6.69
C GLY A 125 -14.70 17.97 7.71
N HIS A 126 -15.44 16.93 7.30
CA HIS A 126 -15.92 15.88 8.18
C HIS A 126 -14.84 14.82 8.43
N THR A 127 -14.71 14.37 9.68
CA THR A 127 -13.80 13.28 10.07
C THR A 127 -14.53 11.94 10.14
N ALA A 128 -13.80 10.84 10.35
CA ALA A 128 -14.43 9.54 10.54
C ALA A 128 -15.38 9.53 11.75
N GLN A 129 -15.06 10.25 12.83
CA GLN A 129 -15.98 10.44 13.96
C GLN A 129 -17.29 11.14 13.56
N TRP A 130 -17.24 12.15 12.68
CA TRP A 130 -18.44 12.80 12.17
C TRP A 130 -19.32 11.79 11.42
N HIS A 131 -18.72 10.98 10.54
CA HIS A 131 -19.44 9.94 9.79
C HIS A 131 -20.04 8.85 10.70
N ALA A 132 -19.39 8.50 11.81
CA ALA A 132 -19.94 7.57 12.80
C ALA A 132 -21.12 8.15 13.61
N ASN A 133 -21.16 9.47 13.81
CA ASN A 133 -22.20 10.14 14.59
C ASN A 133 -23.46 10.41 13.76
N ASN A 134 -23.29 10.69 12.47
CA ASN A 134 -24.40 10.97 11.55
C ASN A 134 -25.02 9.69 10.94
N LYS A 135 -24.69 8.52 11.49
CA LYS A 135 -25.30 7.23 11.16
C LYS A 135 -25.90 6.53 12.38
N GLY A 136 -26.93 5.73 12.12
CA GLY A 136 -27.86 5.25 13.16
C GLY A 136 -27.36 4.18 14.13
N TYR A 137 -26.24 3.46 13.92
CA TYR A 137 -26.18 2.09 14.48
C TYR A 137 -24.87 1.52 15.07
N SER A 138 -23.91 2.29 15.62
CA SER A 138 -22.94 1.64 16.53
C SER A 138 -22.29 2.51 17.58
N ALA A 139 -22.67 2.26 18.84
CA ALA A 139 -21.99 2.81 20.02
C ALA A 139 -20.51 2.39 20.10
N GLN A 140 -20.16 1.22 19.55
CA GLN A 140 -18.79 0.69 19.58
C GLN A 140 -17.85 1.52 18.70
N VAL A 141 -18.24 1.81 17.46
CA VAL A 141 -17.43 2.62 16.54
C VAL A 141 -17.27 4.05 17.04
N ARG A 142 -18.35 4.66 17.56
CA ARG A 142 -18.29 5.97 18.21
C ARG A 142 -17.31 6.00 19.39
N LYS A 143 -17.28 4.93 20.20
CA LYS A 143 -16.34 4.81 21.33
C LYS A 143 -14.89 4.70 20.85
N LEU A 144 -14.63 3.96 19.78
CA LEU A 144 -13.29 3.82 19.19
C LEU A 144 -12.77 5.15 18.64
N LEU A 145 -13.65 5.97 18.05
CA LEU A 145 -13.31 7.24 17.41
C LEU A 145 -13.31 8.45 18.37
N LYS A 146 -13.68 8.29 19.65
CA LYS A 146 -13.79 9.39 20.61
C LYS A 146 -12.49 10.20 20.81
N LYS A 147 -11.34 9.63 20.48
CA LYS A 147 -10.00 10.25 20.63
C LYS A 147 -9.32 10.59 19.30
N GLU A 148 -10.08 10.66 18.21
CA GLU A 148 -9.54 11.03 16.90
C GLU A 148 -8.84 12.40 16.98
N GLY A 149 -7.55 12.48 16.59
CA GLY A 149 -6.84 13.76 16.43
C GLY A 149 -5.57 14.00 17.27
N THR A 150 -5.01 12.99 17.95
CA THR A 150 -3.86 13.24 18.86
C THR A 150 -2.46 13.01 18.25
N LYS A 151 -2.32 12.17 17.21
CA LYS A 151 -1.12 11.99 16.34
C LYS A 151 -1.36 10.85 15.35
N ARG A 152 -1.09 11.06 14.06
CA ARG A 152 -1.19 10.03 13.03
C ARG A 152 0.14 9.28 12.86
N LEU A 153 0.10 7.95 12.70
CA LEU A 153 1.27 7.22 12.20
C LEU A 153 1.49 7.60 10.74
N PRO A 154 2.73 7.84 10.28
CA PRO A 154 2.97 8.08 8.86
C PRO A 154 2.33 6.94 8.05
N PRO A 155 1.75 7.23 6.85
CA PRO A 155 1.31 6.20 5.93
C PRO A 155 2.41 5.14 5.85
N SER A 156 2.05 3.86 5.85
CA SER A 156 3.05 2.79 6.02
C SER A 156 4.22 3.06 5.07
N LEU A 157 5.38 3.43 5.60
CA LEU A 157 6.54 3.79 4.77
C LEU A 157 6.96 2.57 3.90
N ASN A 158 6.56 1.38 4.36
CA ASN A 158 6.57 0.12 3.63
C ASN A 158 5.83 0.16 2.27
N SER A 159 4.78 0.97 2.10
CA SER A 159 4.06 1.13 0.83
C SER A 159 4.87 1.87 -0.24
N GLU A 160 5.58 2.93 0.17
CA GLU A 160 6.49 3.67 -0.72
C GLU A 160 7.72 2.80 -1.05
N VAL A 161 8.27 2.10 -0.05
CA VAL A 161 9.32 1.10 -0.25
C VAL A 161 8.88 -0.04 -1.18
N HIS A 162 7.64 -0.54 -1.05
CA HIS A 162 7.11 -1.58 -1.94
C HIS A 162 6.97 -1.09 -3.37
N ARG A 163 6.35 0.08 -3.59
CA ARG A 163 6.21 0.70 -4.91
C ARG A 163 7.57 0.95 -5.57
N LEU A 164 8.53 1.49 -4.80
CA LEU A 164 9.90 1.70 -5.29
C LEU A 164 10.58 0.37 -5.63
N ARG A 165 10.34 -0.69 -4.86
CA ARG A 165 10.89 -2.02 -5.14
C ARG A 165 10.31 -2.64 -6.41
N GLU A 166 9.01 -2.51 -6.64
CA GLU A 166 8.36 -2.96 -7.88
C GLU A 166 8.92 -2.23 -9.10
N CYS A 167 9.02 -0.90 -9.04
CA CYS A 167 9.57 -0.09 -10.13
C CYS A 167 11.03 -0.45 -10.45
N VAL A 168 11.85 -0.75 -9.43
CA VAL A 168 13.22 -1.25 -9.62
C VAL A 168 13.25 -2.62 -10.32
N ASN A 169 12.28 -3.51 -10.04
CA ASN A 169 12.19 -4.82 -10.68
C ASN A 169 11.77 -4.72 -12.15
N GLU A 170 10.78 -3.88 -12.47
CA GLU A 170 10.33 -3.63 -13.85
C GLU A 170 11.48 -3.08 -14.70
N LEU A 171 12.21 -2.08 -14.18
CA LEU A 171 13.40 -1.55 -14.86
C LEU A 171 14.50 -2.59 -15.02
N ALA A 172 14.62 -3.57 -14.12
CA ALA A 172 15.59 -4.66 -14.27
C ALA A 172 15.21 -5.58 -15.45
N VAL A 173 13.92 -5.89 -15.61
CA VAL A 173 13.42 -6.66 -16.76
C VAL A 173 13.65 -5.92 -18.07
N GLU A 174 13.35 -4.61 -18.12
CA GLU A 174 13.61 -3.78 -19.29
C GLU A 174 15.12 -3.73 -19.62
N ASN A 175 15.99 -3.63 -18.60
CA ASN A 175 17.44 -3.63 -18.79
C ASN A 175 17.94 -4.91 -19.46
N GLU A 176 17.48 -6.07 -18.98
CA GLU A 176 17.85 -7.37 -19.58
C GLU A 176 17.25 -7.57 -20.97
N SER A 177 16.08 -6.99 -21.25
CA SER A 177 15.51 -6.97 -22.61
C SER A 177 16.36 -6.12 -23.57
N LEU A 178 16.75 -4.91 -23.15
CA LEU A 178 17.58 -4.00 -23.94
C LEU A 178 18.96 -4.61 -24.21
N LYS A 179 19.61 -5.20 -23.19
CA LYS A 179 20.89 -5.90 -23.36
C LYS A 179 20.83 -7.02 -24.40
N ARG A 180 19.79 -7.86 -24.35
CA ARG A 180 19.59 -8.94 -25.33
C ARG A 180 19.34 -8.41 -26.74
N GLY A 181 18.57 -7.33 -26.87
CA GLY A 181 18.36 -6.67 -28.18
C GLY A 181 19.67 -6.11 -28.74
N LEU A 182 20.49 -5.52 -27.88
CA LEU A 182 21.77 -4.92 -28.22
C LEU A 182 22.81 -5.98 -28.63
N SER A 183 22.90 -7.10 -27.93
CA SER A 183 23.76 -8.22 -28.32
C SER A 183 23.34 -8.82 -29.67
N SER A 184 22.03 -8.97 -29.90
CA SER A 184 21.52 -9.52 -31.15
C SER A 184 21.83 -8.62 -32.35
N LEU A 185 21.72 -7.30 -32.18
CA LEU A 185 22.06 -6.33 -33.21
C LEU A 185 23.56 -6.21 -33.46
N LYS A 186 24.41 -6.31 -32.43
CA LYS A 186 25.87 -6.33 -32.60
C LYS A 186 26.32 -7.54 -33.41
N ASN A 187 25.78 -8.73 -33.12
CA ASN A 187 26.07 -9.93 -33.91
C ASN A 187 25.59 -9.79 -35.36
N ALA A 188 24.38 -9.26 -35.59
CA ALA A 188 23.86 -9.02 -36.94
C ALA A 188 24.66 -7.95 -37.72
N GLN A 189 25.30 -7.02 -37.01
CA GLN A 189 26.17 -6.01 -37.61
C GLN A 189 27.53 -6.58 -38.01
N GLU A 190 28.06 -7.54 -37.25
CA GLU A 190 29.29 -8.26 -37.60
C GLU A 190 29.10 -9.18 -38.83
N GLU A 191 27.87 -9.64 -39.09
CA GLU A 191 27.53 -10.51 -40.23
C GLU A 191 27.15 -9.75 -41.52
N ALA A 192 26.95 -8.42 -41.46
CA ALA A 192 26.47 -7.62 -42.59
C ALA A 192 27.59 -6.82 -43.26
N ASP A 193 28.08 -7.30 -44.41
CA ASP A 193 29.25 -6.74 -45.10
C ASP A 193 29.02 -5.43 -45.89
N ASP A 194 27.78 -4.93 -46.13
CA ASP A 194 27.56 -3.87 -47.15
C ASP A 194 26.58 -2.70 -46.86
N GLU A 195 25.95 -2.56 -45.67
CA GLU A 195 25.22 -1.31 -45.30
C GLU A 195 25.33 -0.94 -43.79
N PRO A 196 26.44 -0.30 -43.36
CA PRO A 196 26.70 -0.05 -41.92
C PRO A 196 25.88 1.08 -41.29
N SER A 197 25.32 1.99 -42.09
CA SER A 197 24.83 3.31 -41.61
C SER A 197 23.53 3.22 -40.81
N GLN A 198 22.52 2.48 -41.30
CA GLN A 198 21.25 2.29 -40.58
C GLN A 198 21.39 1.39 -39.35
N MET A 199 22.25 0.38 -39.41
CA MET A 199 22.44 -0.56 -38.30
C MET A 199 23.22 0.09 -37.15
N SER A 200 24.27 0.86 -37.47
CA SER A 200 25.02 1.66 -36.51
C SER A 200 24.15 2.70 -35.81
N GLN A 201 23.24 3.37 -36.53
CA GLN A 201 22.26 4.28 -35.92
C GLN A 201 21.31 3.58 -34.93
N LYS A 202 20.83 2.36 -35.24
CA LYS A 202 19.98 1.58 -34.34
C LYS A 202 20.72 1.13 -33.08
N VAL A 203 21.99 0.73 -33.21
CA VAL A 203 22.85 0.37 -32.08
C VAL A 203 23.06 1.58 -31.16
N SER A 204 23.43 2.74 -31.72
CA SER A 204 23.61 3.97 -30.95
C SER A 204 22.34 4.39 -30.20
N SER A 205 21.17 4.31 -30.86
CA SER A 205 19.88 4.61 -30.22
C SER A 205 19.53 3.67 -29.07
N LEU A 206 19.85 2.37 -29.18
CA LEU A 206 19.63 1.41 -28.09
C LEU A 206 20.63 1.55 -26.96
N GLU A 207 21.89 1.91 -27.25
CA GLU A 207 22.90 2.24 -26.24
C GLU A 207 22.45 3.43 -25.38
N GLU A 208 21.95 4.50 -26.01
CA GLU A 208 21.41 5.68 -25.31
C GLU A 208 20.20 5.31 -24.41
N ARG A 209 19.27 4.49 -24.93
CA ARG A 209 18.12 4.00 -24.16
C ARG A 209 18.55 3.13 -22.97
N LEU A 210 19.55 2.28 -23.16
CA LEU A 210 20.09 1.43 -22.10
C LEU A 210 20.74 2.28 -21.01
N GLU A 211 21.54 3.27 -21.38
CA GLU A 211 22.21 4.17 -20.42
C GLU A 211 21.19 4.96 -19.60
N LYS A 212 20.15 5.51 -20.24
CA LYS A 212 19.06 6.22 -19.55
C LYS A 212 18.30 5.32 -18.56
N CYS A 213 18.02 4.07 -18.97
CA CYS A 213 17.40 3.07 -18.11
C CYS A 213 18.29 2.72 -16.90
N GLN A 214 19.61 2.56 -17.11
CA GLN A 214 20.58 2.28 -16.04
C GLN A 214 20.73 3.44 -15.05
N GLU A 215 20.75 4.69 -15.52
CA GLU A 215 20.80 5.88 -14.68
C GLU A 215 19.54 6.00 -13.80
N MET A 216 18.37 5.79 -14.41
CA MET A 216 17.09 5.78 -13.69
C MET A 216 17.06 4.69 -12.62
N ASN A 217 17.54 3.48 -12.93
CA ASN A 217 17.61 2.38 -11.98
C ASN A 217 18.55 2.70 -10.80
N ARG A 218 19.73 3.28 -11.06
CA ARG A 218 20.66 3.75 -10.02
C ARG A 218 20.00 4.79 -9.11
N SER A 219 19.30 5.77 -9.67
CA SER A 219 18.59 6.80 -8.91
C SER A 219 17.51 6.19 -7.99
N LEU A 220 16.61 5.37 -8.53
CA LEU A 220 15.53 4.75 -7.78
C LEU A 220 16.02 3.81 -6.68
N ARG A 221 17.13 3.08 -6.91
CA ARG A 221 17.75 2.25 -5.86
C ARG A 221 18.26 3.08 -4.67
N ARG A 222 18.80 4.27 -4.91
CA ARG A 222 19.22 5.18 -3.81
C ARG A 222 18.00 5.61 -3.01
N THR A 223 16.93 6.04 -3.66
CA THR A 223 15.67 6.42 -3.00
C THR A 223 15.05 5.25 -2.25
N LEU A 224 15.02 4.05 -2.85
CA LEU A 224 14.53 2.83 -2.22
C LEU A 224 15.31 2.51 -0.95
N ASN A 225 16.64 2.58 -0.99
CA ASN A 225 17.48 2.32 0.18
C ASN A 225 17.23 3.36 1.28
N GLN A 226 17.19 4.64 0.93
CA GLN A 226 16.88 5.71 1.86
C GLN A 226 15.51 5.50 2.53
N LYS A 227 14.46 5.25 1.73
CA LYS A 227 13.11 4.99 2.23
C LYS A 227 13.03 3.71 3.05
N THR A 228 13.82 2.70 2.70
CA THR A 228 13.91 1.46 3.48
C THR A 228 14.53 1.72 4.86
N GLU A 229 15.56 2.56 4.95
CA GLU A 229 16.17 2.94 6.23
C GLU A 229 15.25 3.84 7.06
N GLU A 230 14.58 4.82 6.44
CA GLU A 230 13.53 5.61 7.09
C GLU A 230 12.41 4.68 7.63
N ALA A 231 12.02 3.66 6.86
CA ALA A 231 10.97 2.72 7.23
C ALA A 231 11.42 1.84 8.40
N LYS A 232 12.66 1.33 8.35
CA LYS A 232 13.27 0.59 9.44
C LYS A 232 13.31 1.43 10.71
N ALA A 233 13.76 2.69 10.66
CA ALA A 233 13.81 3.56 11.84
C ALA A 233 12.43 3.78 12.47
N ILE A 234 11.37 3.85 11.66
CA ILE A 234 9.99 4.01 12.13
C ILE A 234 9.43 2.68 12.68
N THR A 235 9.80 1.56 12.06
CA THR A 235 9.21 0.25 12.34
C THR A 235 10.01 -0.58 13.34
N THR A 236 11.28 -0.29 13.62
CA THR A 236 12.08 -1.03 14.61
C THR A 236 11.79 -0.59 16.03
N CYS A 237 11.72 -1.56 16.93
CA CYS A 237 11.48 -1.38 18.34
C CYS A 237 12.49 -0.39 18.92
N VAL A 238 12.00 0.68 19.53
CA VAL A 238 12.86 1.73 20.11
C VAL A 238 13.73 1.24 21.27
N ILE A 239 13.43 0.06 21.82
CA ILE A 239 14.19 -0.53 22.94
C ILE A 239 15.37 -1.34 22.42
N CYS A 240 15.13 -2.29 21.50
CA CYS A 240 16.21 -3.15 21.01
C CYS A 240 16.82 -2.70 19.68
N LEU A 241 16.16 -1.80 18.94
CA LEU A 241 16.51 -1.34 17.60
C LEU A 241 16.66 -2.46 16.55
N MET A 242 16.27 -3.69 16.90
CA MET A 242 16.54 -4.90 16.12
C MET A 242 15.27 -5.50 15.54
N ASN A 243 14.20 -5.56 16.33
CA ASN A 243 12.96 -6.24 15.97
C ASN A 243 11.87 -5.23 15.60
N PRO A 244 10.95 -5.54 14.68
CA PRO A 244 9.84 -4.65 14.37
C PRO A 244 8.93 -4.45 15.59
N LYS A 245 8.37 -3.25 15.72
CA LYS A 245 7.31 -2.92 16.65
C LYS A 245 6.09 -3.74 16.26
N ASP A 246 5.53 -4.49 17.19
CA ASP A 246 4.37 -5.33 16.94
C ASP A 246 3.48 -5.46 18.18
N THR A 247 3.78 -4.72 19.24
CA THR A 247 3.17 -4.92 20.56
C THR A 247 2.96 -3.56 21.23
N LEU A 248 1.70 -3.20 21.48
CA LEU A 248 1.26 -1.97 22.11
C LEU A 248 1.14 -2.13 23.63
N LEU A 249 1.71 -1.20 24.38
CA LEU A 249 1.62 -1.18 25.85
C LEU A 249 0.28 -0.59 26.31
N GLN A 250 -0.43 -1.27 27.21
CA GLN A 250 -1.72 -0.84 27.74
C GLN A 250 -1.64 -0.61 29.27
N PRO A 251 -2.49 0.26 29.85
CA PRO A 251 -3.66 0.92 29.24
C PRO A 251 -3.36 2.18 28.45
N CYS A 252 -2.16 2.77 28.60
CA CYS A 252 -1.88 4.10 28.07
C CYS A 252 -1.73 4.18 26.54
N GLY A 253 -1.28 3.11 25.87
CA GLY A 253 -1.13 3.07 24.42
C GLY A 253 -0.02 3.96 23.84
N HIS A 254 0.82 4.58 24.67
CA HIS A 254 1.80 5.57 24.19
C HIS A 254 3.01 4.97 23.47
N LEU A 255 3.32 3.70 23.70
CA LEU A 255 4.51 3.06 23.13
C LEU A 255 4.14 1.75 22.45
N CYS A 256 4.68 1.55 21.25
CA CYS A 256 4.69 0.27 20.57
C CYS A 256 6.13 -0.23 20.41
N VAL A 257 6.36 -1.46 20.83
CA VAL A 257 7.67 -2.13 20.90
C VAL A 257 7.55 -3.54 20.32
N CYS A 258 8.66 -4.24 20.12
CA CYS A 258 8.59 -5.65 19.73
C CYS A 258 8.12 -6.50 20.91
N SER A 259 7.52 -7.66 20.64
CA SER A 259 6.96 -8.54 21.68
C SER A 259 8.00 -8.98 22.69
N THR A 260 9.22 -9.26 22.25
CA THR A 260 10.33 -9.60 23.15
C THR A 260 10.65 -8.46 24.13
N CYS A 261 10.65 -7.22 23.67
CA CYS A 261 10.87 -6.07 24.54
C CYS A 261 9.64 -5.80 25.41
N ALA A 262 8.43 -6.02 24.91
CA ALA A 262 7.19 -5.86 25.65
C ALA A 262 7.12 -6.81 26.85
N GLU A 263 7.52 -8.07 26.68
CA GLU A 263 7.60 -9.06 27.76
C GLU A 263 8.58 -8.64 28.85
N ARG A 264 9.74 -8.08 28.47
CA ARG A 264 10.77 -7.64 29.43
C ARG A 264 10.35 -6.45 30.30
N ILE A 265 9.53 -5.56 29.76
CA ILE A 265 9.06 -4.36 30.48
C ILE A 265 7.66 -4.54 31.07
N MET A 266 7.10 -5.75 31.01
CA MET A 266 5.81 -6.08 31.60
C MET A 266 5.84 -5.80 33.11
N ASN A 267 4.76 -5.25 33.66
CA ASN A 267 4.66 -4.81 35.07
C ASN A 267 5.60 -3.63 35.46
N GLN A 268 6.29 -3.00 34.52
CA GLN A 268 6.98 -1.73 34.74
C GLN A 268 6.07 -0.55 34.40
N THR A 269 6.60 0.67 34.48
CA THR A 269 5.88 1.87 34.07
C THR A 269 6.22 2.28 32.63
N CYS A 270 5.25 2.85 31.92
CA CYS A 270 5.46 3.40 30.61
C CYS A 270 6.53 4.52 30.65
N PRO A 271 7.60 4.45 29.84
CA PRO A 271 8.66 5.46 29.86
C PRO A 271 8.20 6.89 29.55
N LEU A 272 7.08 7.06 28.84
CA LEU A 272 6.57 8.37 28.41
C LEU A 272 5.62 9.01 29.42
N CYS A 273 4.75 8.21 30.06
CA CYS A 273 3.66 8.74 30.90
C CYS A 273 3.66 8.19 32.32
N ARG A 274 4.60 7.30 32.65
CA ARG A 274 4.74 6.61 33.94
C ARG A 274 3.53 5.77 34.39
N THR A 275 2.51 5.61 33.56
CA THR A 275 1.39 4.70 33.83
C THR A 275 1.89 3.25 33.89
N PRO A 276 1.50 2.45 34.91
CA PRO A 276 1.81 1.03 34.97
C PRO A 276 1.37 0.30 33.71
N ILE A 277 2.20 -0.61 33.22
CA ILE A 277 1.88 -1.44 32.06
C ILE A 277 1.17 -2.69 32.58
N GLU A 278 -0.14 -2.76 32.37
CA GLU A 278 -1.00 -3.83 32.90
C GLU A 278 -1.16 -4.99 31.93
N ARG A 279 -1.11 -4.71 30.62
CA ARG A 279 -1.21 -5.74 29.56
C ARG A 279 -0.56 -5.24 28.27
N VAL A 280 -0.40 -6.15 27.32
CA VAL A 280 0.11 -5.87 25.98
C VAL A 280 -0.82 -6.41 24.91
N ILE A 281 -0.87 -5.74 23.76
CA ILE A 281 -1.73 -6.15 22.63
C ILE A 281 -0.86 -6.19 21.37
N LYS A 282 -0.97 -7.26 20.58
CA LYS A 282 -0.31 -7.33 19.27
C LYS A 282 -0.86 -6.26 18.33
N ALA A 283 0.00 -5.34 17.89
CA ALA A 283 -0.23 -4.37 16.84
C ALA A 283 0.34 -4.94 15.54
N TYR A 284 -0.48 -5.09 14.50
CA TYR A 284 0.01 -5.48 13.18
C TYR A 284 0.44 -4.18 12.48
N ILE A 285 1.72 -3.83 12.60
CA ILE A 285 2.35 -2.63 12.03
C ILE A 285 2.99 -2.96 10.69
#